data_AF-A0A6C0IT03-F1
#
_entry.id   AF-A0A6C0IT03-F1
#
_cell.length_a   1.000
_cell.length_b   1.000
_cell.length_c   1.000
_cell.angle_alpha   90.00
_cell.angle_beta   90.00
_cell.angle_gamma   90.00
#
_symmetry.space_group_name_H-M   'P 1'
#
loop_
_entity.id
_entity.type
_entity.pdbx_description
1 polymer ?
#
loop_
_entity_poly.entity_id
_entity_poly.type
_entity_poly.pdbx_seq_one_letter_code
_entity_poly.pdbx_strand_id
1 'polypeptide(L)'
;MDVDQLLYALDNENNDGIMNLTNEKILEMNLNVLKELHLNKETTLNYLKKLKGYRYIDEINELRYGAYIRWIPITDPTYLPLHYSGMICDIKITDNGVLIVCKNFMHRHYTFKMDECLLFQKLTQQEQVLLSALDQLDKEEEE
;
A
#
# COMPACT_ATOMS: atom_id res chain seq x y z
N MET A 1 10.55 24.37 1.31
CA MET A 1 10.66 22.94 1.64
C MET A 1 11.96 22.81 2.41
N ASP A 2 11.91 22.31 3.64
CA ASP A 2 13.07 22.35 4.53
C ASP A 2 14.00 21.18 4.19
N VAL A 3 15.22 21.47 3.75
CA VAL A 3 16.19 20.45 3.27
C VAL A 3 16.52 19.46 4.40
N ASP A 4 16.54 19.95 5.64
CA ASP A 4 16.79 19.14 6.83
C ASP A 4 15.67 18.13 7.11
N GLN A 5 14.42 18.46 6.76
CA GLN A 5 13.31 17.49 6.87
C GLN A 5 13.42 16.36 5.84
N LEU A 6 13.96 16.65 4.66
CA LEU A 6 14.20 15.63 3.64
C LEU A 6 15.32 14.69 4.08
N LEU A 7 16.46 15.25 4.50
CA LEU A 7 17.60 14.47 5.00
C LEU A 7 17.19 13.57 6.17
N TYR A 8 16.41 14.09 7.13
CA TYR A 8 15.88 13.29 8.23
C TYR A 8 14.90 12.19 7.77
N ALA A 9 14.10 12.45 6.73
CA ALA A 9 13.17 11.46 6.19
C ALA A 9 13.89 10.37 5.37
N LEU A 10 15.01 10.71 4.73
CA LEU A 10 15.92 9.77 4.06
C LEU A 10 16.65 8.87 5.08
N ASP A 11 17.18 9.42 6.16
CA ASP A 11 17.94 8.64 7.15
C ASP A 11 17.07 7.71 8.03
N ASN A 12 15.75 7.65 7.79
CA ASN A 12 14.84 6.81 8.57
C ASN A 12 14.70 5.42 7.92
N GLU A 13 15.22 4.38 8.59
CA GLU A 13 15.16 2.98 8.16
C GLU A 13 13.73 2.51 7.78
N ASN A 14 12.68 3.11 8.35
CA ASN A 14 11.31 2.78 7.99
C ASN A 14 10.92 3.21 6.56
N ASN A 15 11.73 4.04 5.89
CA ASN A 15 11.50 4.56 4.56
C ASN A 15 12.42 3.91 3.50
N ASP A 16 13.28 2.96 3.89
CA ASP A 16 14.18 2.24 2.97
C ASP A 16 13.41 1.58 1.82
N GLY A 17 12.21 1.07 2.10
CA GLY A 17 11.32 0.48 1.09
C GLY A 17 10.78 1.46 0.04
N ILE A 18 11.03 2.78 0.17
CA ILE A 18 10.55 3.82 -0.74
C ILE A 18 11.67 4.51 -1.52
N MET A 19 12.92 4.38 -1.09
CA MET A 19 14.08 5.00 -1.72
C MET A 19 14.23 4.69 -3.22
N ASN A 20 13.74 3.53 -3.66
CA ASN A 20 13.84 3.07 -5.06
C ASN A 20 12.51 3.16 -5.82
N LEU A 21 11.49 3.83 -5.25
CA LEU A 21 10.16 3.93 -5.82
C LEU A 21 9.87 5.34 -6.35
N THR A 22 9.01 5.40 -7.36
CA THR A 22 8.38 6.63 -7.87
C THR A 22 6.88 6.47 -7.87
N ASN A 23 6.14 7.58 -8.01
CA ASN A 23 4.69 7.51 -8.15
C ASN A 23 4.28 6.67 -9.37
N GLU A 24 5.08 6.69 -10.44
CA GLU A 24 4.85 5.87 -11.62
C GLU A 24 5.06 4.38 -11.33
N LYS A 25 6.19 4.00 -10.70
CA LYS A 25 6.46 2.62 -10.30
C LYS A 25 5.37 2.08 -9.37
N ILE A 26 4.92 2.87 -8.37
CA ILE A 26 3.83 2.46 -7.47
C ILE A 26 2.52 2.28 -8.23
N LEU A 27 2.21 3.17 -9.18
CA LEU A 27 1.02 3.04 -10.01
C LEU A 27 1.08 1.78 -10.86
N GLU A 28 2.24 1.48 -11.45
CA GLU A 28 2.46 0.31 -12.27
C GLU A 28 2.32 -0.98 -11.45
N MET A 29 2.94 -1.05 -10.27
CA MET A 29 2.80 -2.18 -9.34
C MET A 29 1.32 -2.44 -8.99
N ASN A 30 0.60 -1.40 -8.57
CA ASN A 30 -0.82 -1.51 -8.25
C ASN A 30 -1.64 -1.96 -9.46
N LEU A 31 -1.33 -1.44 -10.65
CA LEU A 31 -2.05 -1.78 -11.88
C LEU A 31 -1.79 -3.24 -12.29
N ASN A 32 -0.54 -3.72 -12.17
CA ASN A 32 -0.17 -5.09 -12.54
C ASN A 32 -0.92 -6.10 -11.67
N VAL A 33 -0.93 -5.89 -10.35
CA VAL A 33 -1.69 -6.73 -9.42
C VAL A 33 -3.20 -6.69 -9.70
N LEU A 34 -3.76 -5.52 -10.02
CA LEU A 34 -5.19 -5.43 -10.39
C LEU A 34 -5.53 -6.08 -11.72
N LYS A 35 -4.58 -6.19 -12.66
CA LYS A 35 -4.79 -6.86 -13.95
C LYS A 35 -4.87 -8.38 -13.78
N GLU A 36 -4.15 -8.94 -12.82
CA GLU A 36 -4.20 -10.37 -12.48
C GLU A 36 -5.58 -10.81 -11.98
N LEU A 37 -6.35 -9.88 -11.41
CA LEU A 37 -7.73 -10.13 -11.00
C LEU A 37 -8.72 -10.27 -12.16
N HIS A 38 -8.30 -10.06 -13.41
CA HIS A 38 -9.13 -10.16 -14.61
C HIS A 38 -10.45 -9.36 -14.54
N LEU A 39 -10.44 -8.23 -13.84
CA LEU A 39 -11.60 -7.35 -13.69
C LEU A 39 -11.91 -6.62 -15.01
N ASN A 40 -13.17 -6.20 -15.18
CA ASN A 40 -13.54 -5.31 -16.27
C ASN A 40 -12.75 -3.98 -16.16
N LYS A 41 -12.33 -3.44 -17.32
CA LYS A 41 -11.54 -2.20 -17.45
C LYS A 41 -12.12 -1.04 -16.65
N GLU A 42 -13.44 -0.87 -16.65
CA GLU A 42 -14.09 0.20 -15.88
C GLU A 42 -13.88 0.05 -14.37
N THR A 43 -14.03 -1.17 -13.85
CA THR A 43 -13.79 -1.51 -12.45
C THR A 43 -12.32 -1.31 -12.09
N THR A 44 -11.40 -1.78 -12.93
CA THR A 44 -9.95 -1.62 -12.73
C THR A 44 -9.57 -0.14 -12.63
N LEU A 45 -10.09 0.70 -13.53
CA LEU A 45 -9.85 2.15 -13.49
C LEU A 45 -10.44 2.81 -12.25
N ASN A 46 -11.62 2.37 -11.79
CA ASN A 46 -12.23 2.85 -10.56
C ASN A 46 -11.37 2.47 -9.33
N TYR A 47 -10.86 1.24 -9.30
CA TYR A 47 -10.01 0.75 -8.21
C TYR A 47 -8.67 1.48 -8.19
N LEU A 48 -8.05 1.68 -9.35
CA LEU A 48 -6.80 2.44 -9.46
C LEU A 48 -6.96 3.88 -8.94
N LYS A 49 -8.06 4.57 -9.33
CA LYS A 49 -8.38 5.91 -8.79
C LYS A 49 -8.52 5.91 -7.27
N LYS A 50 -9.19 4.88 -6.73
CA LYS A 50 -9.39 4.69 -5.30
C LYS A 50 -8.08 4.37 -4.56
N LEU A 51 -7.11 3.74 -5.21
CA LEU A 51 -5.81 3.37 -4.67
C LEU A 51 -4.72 4.44 -4.88
N LYS A 52 -5.07 5.63 -5.39
CA LYS A 52 -4.13 6.74 -5.48
C LYS A 52 -3.57 7.09 -4.09
N GLY A 53 -2.24 7.09 -3.96
CA GLY A 53 -1.55 7.29 -2.68
C GLY A 53 -1.50 6.05 -1.78
N TYR A 54 -1.82 4.88 -2.33
CA TYR A 54 -1.59 3.58 -1.70
C TYR A 54 -0.55 2.80 -2.49
N ARG A 55 0.21 1.95 -1.81
CA ARG A 55 1.18 1.02 -2.39
C ARG A 55 0.74 -0.41 -2.10
N TYR A 56 0.84 -1.29 -3.09
CA TYR A 56 0.71 -2.73 -2.88
C TYR A 56 1.77 -3.25 -1.91
N ILE A 57 1.39 -4.16 -1.02
CA ILE A 57 2.26 -4.81 -0.04
C ILE A 57 2.06 -6.32 -0.12
N ASP A 58 3.15 -7.05 -0.35
CA ASP A 58 3.17 -8.51 -0.40
C ASP A 58 3.96 -9.12 0.78
N GLU A 59 4.88 -8.36 1.36
CA GLU A 59 5.72 -8.84 2.46
C GLU A 59 5.30 -8.26 3.81
N ILE A 60 5.31 -9.12 4.83
CA ILE A 60 4.93 -8.74 6.20
C ILE A 60 5.83 -7.63 6.75
N ASN A 61 7.12 -7.67 6.38
CA ASN A 61 8.12 -6.71 6.85
C ASN A 61 7.85 -5.27 6.35
N GLU A 62 7.07 -5.12 5.27
CA GLU A 62 6.70 -3.81 4.73
C GLU A 62 5.43 -3.23 5.38
N LEU A 63 4.68 -4.06 6.14
CA LEU A 63 3.49 -3.61 6.84
C LEU A 63 3.87 -2.71 8.02
N ARG A 64 3.25 -1.52 8.07
CA ARG A 64 3.49 -0.54 9.13
C ARG A 64 2.32 -0.54 10.11
N TYR A 65 2.62 -0.75 11.40
CA TYR A 65 1.64 -0.56 12.46
C TYR A 65 1.10 0.88 12.44
N GLY A 66 -0.21 1.03 12.65
CA GLY A 66 -0.86 2.34 12.58
C GLY A 66 -1.13 2.85 11.17
N ALA A 67 -0.73 2.12 10.12
CA ALA A 67 -1.04 2.50 8.75
C ALA A 67 -2.49 2.15 8.38
N TYR A 68 -3.06 2.97 7.49
CA TYR A 68 -4.36 2.70 6.89
C TYR A 68 -4.19 1.80 5.68
N ILE A 69 -5.08 0.82 5.53
CA ILE A 69 -5.01 -0.11 4.41
C ILE A 69 -6.32 -0.22 3.65
N ARG A 70 -6.23 -0.70 2.42
CA ARG A 70 -7.33 -1.24 1.62
C ARG A 70 -6.95 -2.64 1.19
N TRP A 71 -7.94 -3.49 0.97
CA TRP A 71 -7.66 -4.86 0.58
C TRP A 71 -8.72 -5.41 -0.35
N ILE A 72 -8.35 -6.44 -1.11
CA ILE A 72 -9.23 -7.19 -1.98
C ILE A 72 -9.14 -8.67 -1.57
N PRO A 73 -10.21 -9.30 -1.06
CA PRO A 73 -10.23 -10.74 -0.82
C PRO A 73 -10.07 -11.44 -2.17
N ILE A 74 -9.20 -12.44 -2.22
CA ILE A 74 -9.05 -13.33 -3.38
C ILE A 74 -9.63 -14.73 -3.10
N THR A 75 -10.39 -14.87 -2.01
CA THR A 75 -11.08 -16.11 -1.63
C THR A 75 -12.18 -16.52 -2.62
N ASP A 76 -12.81 -15.56 -3.30
CA ASP A 76 -13.85 -15.80 -4.30
C ASP A 76 -13.50 -15.06 -5.61
N PRO A 77 -13.17 -15.78 -6.70
CA PRO A 77 -12.79 -15.17 -7.98
C PRO A 77 -13.94 -14.42 -8.65
N THR A 78 -15.20 -14.69 -8.27
CA THR A 78 -16.37 -14.03 -8.86
C THR A 78 -16.74 -12.73 -8.14
N TYR A 79 -16.27 -12.55 -6.91
CA TYR A 79 -16.56 -11.40 -6.06
C TYR A 79 -15.28 -10.85 -5.43
N LEU A 80 -14.70 -9.86 -6.12
CA LEU A 80 -13.43 -9.22 -5.76
C LEU A 80 -13.62 -7.75 -5.35
N PRO A 81 -14.35 -7.45 -4.25
CA PRO A 81 -14.60 -6.09 -3.80
C PRO A 81 -13.34 -5.42 -3.24
N LEU A 82 -13.10 -4.17 -3.63
CA LEU A 82 -12.14 -3.31 -2.94
C LEU A 82 -12.72 -2.83 -1.61
N HIS A 83 -12.34 -3.48 -0.51
CA HIS A 83 -12.76 -3.12 0.83
C HIS A 83 -11.94 -1.94 1.36
N TYR A 84 -12.65 -0.96 1.92
CA TYR A 84 -12.05 0.04 2.78
C TYR A 84 -11.78 -0.61 4.14
N SER A 85 -10.51 -0.67 4.52
CA SER A 85 -10.10 -1.16 5.82
C SER A 85 -9.67 0.01 6.70
N GLY A 86 -9.61 -0.26 8.00
CA GLY A 86 -9.18 0.69 8.98
C GLY A 86 -7.66 0.68 9.15
N MET A 87 -7.25 0.93 10.38
CA MET A 87 -5.85 1.03 10.75
C MET A 87 -5.33 -0.34 11.21
N ILE A 88 -4.12 -0.73 10.76
CA ILE A 88 -3.42 -1.90 11.28
C ILE A 88 -3.10 -1.66 12.76
N CYS A 89 -3.53 -2.59 13.62
CA CYS A 89 -3.31 -2.52 15.05
C CYS A 89 -2.36 -3.62 15.54
N ASP A 90 -2.42 -4.80 14.93
CA ASP A 90 -1.62 -5.96 15.34
C ASP A 90 -1.39 -6.90 14.13
N ILE A 91 -0.29 -7.66 14.15
CA ILE A 91 0.02 -8.69 13.15
C ILE A 91 0.35 -9.97 13.92
N LYS A 92 -0.45 -11.01 13.72
CA LYS A 92 -0.33 -12.29 14.42
C LYS A 92 0.16 -13.36 13.48
N ILE A 93 1.36 -13.86 13.75
CA ILE A 93 1.91 -15.02 13.05
C ILE A 93 1.38 -16.26 13.75
N THR A 94 0.69 -17.12 12.99
CA THR A 94 0.09 -18.36 13.49
C THR A 94 0.50 -19.53 12.61
N ASP A 95 0.28 -20.76 13.09
CA ASP A 95 0.57 -21.97 12.30
C ASP A 95 -0.23 -22.03 10.98
N ASN A 96 -1.35 -21.31 10.91
CA ASN A 96 -2.25 -21.25 9.75
C ASN A 96 -2.02 -20.02 8.86
N GLY A 97 -0.88 -19.35 9.00
CA GLY A 97 -0.51 -18.14 8.25
C GLY A 97 -0.58 -16.86 9.09
N VAL A 98 -0.56 -15.74 8.39
CA VAL A 98 -0.41 -14.40 8.99
C VAL A 98 -1.76 -13.71 9.06
N LEU A 99 -2.18 -13.35 10.26
CA LEU A 99 -3.43 -12.64 10.53
C LEU A 99 -3.15 -11.16 10.78
N ILE A 100 -3.76 -10.31 9.97
CA ILE A 100 -3.70 -8.86 10.15
C ILE A 100 -4.92 -8.45 10.98
N VAL A 101 -4.67 -7.76 12.10
CA VAL A 101 -5.71 -7.20 12.97
C VAL A 101 -5.87 -5.73 12.64
N CYS A 102 -7.06 -5.36 12.17
CA CYS A 102 -7.40 -3.98 11.86
C CYS A 102 -8.53 -3.46 12.74
N LYS A 103 -8.51 -2.16 12.98
CA LYS A 103 -9.56 -1.43 13.69
C LYS A 103 -10.22 -0.43 12.75
N ASN A 104 -11.53 -0.56 12.56
CA ASN A 104 -12.29 0.42 11.78
C ASN A 104 -12.59 1.70 12.58
N PHE A 105 -13.17 2.70 11.91
CA PHE A 105 -13.58 3.96 12.53
C PHE A 105 -14.62 3.79 13.65
N MET A 106 -15.43 2.72 13.62
CA MET A 106 -16.36 2.38 14.71
C MET A 106 -15.69 1.63 15.87
N HIS A 107 -14.36 1.62 15.92
CA HIS A 107 -13.55 0.93 16.92
C HIS A 107 -13.78 -0.59 17.01
N ARG A 108 -14.38 -1.19 15.98
CA ARG A 108 -14.50 -2.65 15.89
C ARG A 108 -13.22 -3.21 15.30
N HIS A 109 -12.73 -4.26 15.96
CA HIS A 109 -11.60 -5.03 15.47
C HIS A 109 -12.11 -6.15 14.57
N TYR A 110 -11.38 -6.41 13.50
CA TYR A 110 -11.57 -7.55 12.65
C TYR A 110 -10.21 -8.04 12.20
N THR A 111 -10.18 -9.30 11.80
CA THR A 111 -8.96 -9.99 11.39
C THR A 111 -9.19 -10.65 10.06
N PHE A 112 -8.18 -10.62 9.20
CA PHE A 112 -8.19 -11.35 7.94
C PHE A 112 -6.79 -11.91 7.70
N LYS A 113 -6.71 -12.97 6.88
CA LYS A 113 -5.44 -13.58 6.50
C LYS A 113 -4.80 -12.78 5.39
N MET A 114 -3.51 -12.52 5.52
CA MET A 114 -2.71 -11.86 4.50
C MET A 114 -2.71 -12.69 3.19
N ASP A 115 -2.49 -14.00 3.31
CA ASP A 115 -2.38 -14.93 2.17
C ASP A 115 -3.66 -15.05 1.31
N GLU A 116 -4.80 -14.61 1.85
CA GLU A 116 -6.11 -14.69 1.18
C GLU A 116 -6.57 -13.32 0.62
N CYS A 117 -5.70 -12.30 0.68
CA CYS A 117 -6.05 -10.92 0.32
C CYS A 117 -4.89 -10.17 -0.35
N LEU A 118 -5.22 -9.35 -1.35
CA LEU A 118 -4.28 -8.34 -1.85
C LEU A 118 -4.35 -7.09 -0.96
N LEU A 119 -3.20 -6.59 -0.51
CA LEU A 119 -3.11 -5.49 0.44
C LEU A 119 -2.51 -4.24 -0.18
N PHE A 120 -3.12 -3.10 0.14
CA PHE A 120 -2.67 -1.79 -0.29
C PHE A 120 -2.56 -0.87 0.94
N GLN A 121 -1.34 -0.44 1.25
CA GLN A 121 -1.06 0.44 2.38
C GLN A 121 -1.01 1.90 1.94
N LYS A 122 -1.66 2.78 2.70
CA LYS A 122 -1.65 4.22 2.44
C LYS A 122 -0.26 4.77 2.75
N LEU A 123 0.28 5.52 1.80
CA LEU A 123 1.51 6.27 2.00
C LEU A 123 1.29 7.41 3.01
N THR A 124 2.21 7.53 3.94
CA THR A 124 2.31 8.63 4.90
C THR A 124 2.66 9.94 4.18
N GLN A 125 2.48 11.07 4.86
CA GLN A 125 2.86 12.36 4.28
C GLN A 125 4.37 12.46 4.00
N GLN A 126 5.21 11.90 4.87
CA GLN A 126 6.66 11.91 4.66
C GLN A 126 7.04 11.11 3.42
N GLU A 127 6.49 9.92 3.27
CA GLU A 127 6.68 9.07 2.09
C GLU A 127 6.23 9.76 0.80
N GLN A 128 5.09 10.47 0.83
CA GLN A 128 4.61 11.24 -0.33
C GLN A 128 5.54 12.40 -0.71
N VAL A 129 6.14 13.06 0.27
CA VAL A 129 7.12 14.14 0.03
C VAL A 129 8.40 13.56 -0.57
N LEU A 130 8.91 12.46 -0.02
CA LEU A 130 10.08 11.75 -0.57
C LEU A 130 9.84 11.29 -2.01
N LEU A 131 8.70 10.65 -2.28
CA LEU A 131 8.33 10.23 -3.64
C LEU A 131 8.26 11.39 -4.62
N SER A 132 7.78 12.55 -4.18
CA SER A 132 7.72 13.75 -5.04
C SER A 132 9.12 14.27 -5.39
N ALA A 133 10.10 14.11 -4.50
CA ALA A 133 11.49 14.47 -4.78
C ALA A 133 12.15 13.43 -5.70
N LEU A 134 11.94 12.13 -5.45
CA LEU A 134 12.43 11.05 -6.32
C LEU A 134 11.87 11.16 -7.74
N ASP A 135 10.58 11.48 -7.89
CA ASP A 135 9.95 11.74 -9.20
C ASP A 135 10.58 12.92 -9.97
N GLN A 136 11.20 13.88 -9.28
CA GLN A 136 11.91 14.99 -9.94
C GLN A 136 13.28 14.54 -10.41
N LEU A 137 14.00 13.77 -9.59
CA LEU A 137 15.31 13.21 -9.91
C LEU A 137 15.23 12.24 -11.10
N ASP A 138 14.25 11.31 -11.10
CA ASP A 138 14.06 10.36 -12.21
C ASP A 138 13.79 11.10 -13.54
N LYS A 139 13.16 12.29 -13.52
CA LYS A 139 12.93 13.09 -14.75
C LYS A 139 14.17 13.83 -15.24
N GLU A 140 15.03 14.26 -14.33
CA GLU A 140 16.29 14.94 -14.68
C GLU A 140 17.31 13.94 -15.29
N GLU A 141 17.24 12.65 -14.95
CA GLU A 141 18.09 11.62 -15.55
C GLU A 141 17.66 11.17 -16.97
N GLU A 142 16.41 11.43 -17.36
CA GLU A 142 15.87 11.08 -18.68
C GLU A 142 16.09 12.18 -19.75
N GLU A 143 16.52 13.39 -19.37
CA GLU A 143 16.87 14.52 -20.26
C GLU A 143 18.35 14.55 -20.69
#